data_AF-A0AAE8LV23-F1
#
_entry.id   AF-A0AAE8LV23-F1
#
_cell.length_a   1.000
_cell.length_b   1.000
_cell.length_c   1.000
_cell.angle_alpha   90.00
_cell.angle_beta   90.00
_cell.angle_gamma   90.00
#
_symmetry.space_group_name_H-M   'P 1'
#
loop_
_entity.id
_entity.type
_entity.pdbx_description
1 polymer ?
#
loop_
_entity_poly.entity_id
_entity_poly.type
_entity_poly.pdbx_seq_one_letter_code
_entity_poly.pdbx_strand_id
1 'polypeptide(L)'
;MARLFSDEQAKFIEENVNGRSDAELLDLINERFHLEITKTQLKNYKNNHKLNSGLGGPFKKGHIPANKGKRVGIVPKTTFKIGHASYNCDPIGTEKLRSDGYIWVKVSNSGKMWNRWKRKHRIIWESKNGPIPEGYKLLFVDGNSLNLSLKNMALVTSAEMARLNQGGYIYPDAEMTKTMLNVVKIRNKIWQINK
;
A
#
# COMPACT_ATOMS: atom_id res chain seq x y z
N MET A 1 -7.26 -8.53 -45.65
CA MET A 1 -6.71 -7.48 -44.77
C MET A 1 -6.47 -6.24 -45.60
N ALA A 2 -6.95 -5.08 -45.15
CA ALA A 2 -6.73 -3.81 -45.86
C ALA A 2 -5.23 -3.45 -45.80
N ARG A 3 -4.64 -3.07 -46.94
CA ARG A 3 -3.27 -2.52 -46.96
C ARG A 3 -3.31 -1.13 -46.33
N LEU A 4 -2.42 -0.87 -45.39
CA LEU A 4 -2.32 0.42 -44.71
C LEU A 4 -1.73 1.51 -45.60
N PHE A 5 -0.83 1.13 -46.52
CA PHE A 5 -0.18 2.03 -47.46
C PHE A 5 -0.54 1.64 -48.90
N SER A 6 -0.74 2.63 -49.76
CA SER A 6 -0.82 2.44 -51.21
C SER A 6 0.54 2.04 -51.79
N ASP A 7 0.55 1.51 -53.02
CA ASP A 7 1.80 1.08 -53.67
C ASP A 7 2.76 2.27 -53.90
N GLU A 8 2.23 3.49 -54.08
CA GLU A 8 3.02 4.71 -54.19
C GLU A 8 3.65 5.12 -52.84
N GLN A 9 2.86 5.06 -51.76
CA GLN A 9 3.34 5.35 -50.40
C GLN A 9 4.38 4.33 -49.94
N ALA A 10 4.19 3.05 -50.30
CA ALA A 10 5.13 1.97 -50.03
C ALA A 10 6.50 2.23 -50.69
N LYS A 11 6.52 2.59 -51.98
CA LYS A 11 7.76 2.95 -52.69
C LYS A 11 8.45 4.16 -52.05
N PHE A 12 7.68 5.18 -51.68
CA PHE A 12 8.26 6.35 -51.00
C PHE A 12 8.92 5.99 -49.67
N ILE A 13 8.31 5.08 -48.90
CA ILE A 13 8.90 4.57 -47.65
C ILE A 13 10.21 3.84 -47.97
N GLU A 14 10.23 2.92 -48.92
CA GLU A 14 11.42 2.13 -49.28
C GLU A 14 12.61 3.02 -49.68
N GLU A 15 12.37 4.06 -50.47
CA GLU A 15 13.41 5.02 -50.90
C GLU A 15 13.94 5.90 -49.77
N ASN A 16 13.11 6.20 -48.75
CA ASN A 16 13.43 7.19 -47.72
C ASN A 16 13.79 6.60 -46.35
N VAL A 17 13.69 5.28 -46.18
CA VAL A 17 13.98 4.60 -44.90
C VAL A 17 15.45 4.72 -44.51
N ASN A 18 16.39 4.63 -45.45
CA ASN A 18 17.82 4.59 -45.13
C ASN A 18 18.31 5.91 -44.52
N GLY A 19 19.03 5.83 -43.40
CA GLY A 19 19.62 6.97 -42.70
C GLY A 19 18.66 7.83 -41.88
N ARG A 20 17.34 7.53 -41.87
CA ARG A 20 16.34 8.34 -41.17
C ARG A 20 15.73 7.65 -39.96
N SER A 21 15.45 8.44 -38.92
CA SER A 21 14.71 7.97 -37.75
C SER A 21 13.25 7.72 -38.10
N ASP A 22 12.58 6.89 -37.30
CA ASP A 22 11.13 6.65 -37.46
C ASP A 22 10.30 7.92 -37.26
N ALA A 23 10.83 8.94 -36.57
CA ALA A 23 10.15 10.23 -36.39
C ALA A 23 10.26 11.08 -37.68
N GLU A 24 11.47 11.26 -38.20
CA GLU A 24 11.69 12.03 -39.43
C GLU A 24 10.97 11.41 -40.63
N LEU A 25 10.97 10.08 -40.73
CA LEU A 25 10.26 9.40 -41.80
C LEU A 25 8.73 9.56 -41.67
N LEU A 26 8.21 9.63 -40.44
CA LEU A 26 6.79 9.84 -40.19
C LEU A 26 6.35 11.24 -40.64
N ASP A 27 7.12 12.25 -40.25
CA ASP A 27 6.85 13.64 -40.61
C ASP A 27 6.85 13.79 -42.13
N LEU A 28 7.85 13.23 -42.82
CA LEU A 28 7.94 13.26 -44.29
C LEU A 28 6.75 12.59 -45.01
N ILE A 29 6.25 11.45 -44.50
CA ILE A 29 5.12 10.74 -45.11
C ILE A 29 3.81 11.51 -44.88
N ASN A 30 3.61 11.98 -43.65
CA ASN A 30 2.40 12.72 -43.28
C ASN A 30 2.33 14.06 -44.02
N GLU A 31 3.46 14.77 -44.19
CA GLU A 31 3.53 16.00 -44.98
C GLU A 31 3.29 15.76 -46.47
N ARG A 32 3.95 14.75 -47.06
CA ARG A 32 3.89 14.50 -48.51
C ARG A 32 2.54 13.99 -48.99
N PHE A 33 1.90 13.11 -48.20
CA PHE A 33 0.66 12.44 -48.59
C PHE A 33 -0.56 12.92 -47.79
N HIS A 34 -0.39 13.95 -46.93
CA HIS A 34 -1.43 14.50 -46.06
C HIS A 34 -2.12 13.40 -45.23
N LEU A 35 -1.31 12.53 -44.61
CA LEU A 35 -1.78 11.40 -43.82
C LEU A 35 -1.66 11.70 -42.32
N GLU A 36 -2.48 11.02 -41.53
CA GLU A 36 -2.42 11.06 -40.07
C GLU A 36 -1.93 9.72 -39.51
N ILE A 37 -0.84 9.20 -40.06
CA ILE A 37 -0.29 7.91 -39.63
C ILE A 37 0.43 8.08 -38.31
N THR A 38 0.32 7.06 -37.45
CA THR A 38 1.03 7.00 -36.18
C THR A 38 2.41 6.36 -36.35
N LYS A 39 3.35 6.75 -35.49
CA LYS A 39 4.70 6.16 -35.44
C LYS A 39 4.69 4.63 -35.32
N THR A 40 3.74 4.08 -34.56
CA THR A 40 3.58 2.64 -34.36
C THR A 40 3.18 1.91 -35.64
N GLN A 41 2.25 2.49 -36.41
CA GLN A 41 1.82 1.96 -37.71
C GLN A 41 2.97 1.93 -38.71
N LEU A 42 3.73 3.02 -38.81
CA LEU A 42 4.93 3.08 -39.66
C LEU A 42 6.00 2.06 -39.23
N LYS A 43 6.26 1.96 -37.93
CA LYS A 43 7.22 1.01 -37.37
C LYS A 43 6.82 -0.45 -37.64
N ASN A 44 5.55 -0.79 -37.46
CA ASN A 44 5.03 -2.13 -37.73
C ASN A 44 5.14 -2.48 -39.22
N TYR A 45 4.83 -1.52 -40.10
CA TYR A 45 5.01 -1.69 -41.53
C TYR A 45 6.47 -1.96 -41.90
N LYS A 46 7.41 -1.13 -41.42
CA LYS A 46 8.86 -1.36 -41.64
C LYS A 46 9.31 -2.75 -41.17
N ASN A 47 8.84 -3.19 -40.01
CA ASN A 47 9.17 -4.53 -39.48
C ASN A 47 8.63 -5.66 -40.38
N ASN A 48 7.37 -5.57 -40.80
CA ASN A 48 6.72 -6.58 -41.66
C ASN A 48 7.39 -6.67 -43.05
N HIS A 49 7.88 -5.54 -43.56
CA HIS A 49 8.55 -5.43 -44.85
C HIS A 49 10.09 -5.50 -44.76
N LYS A 50 10.64 -5.78 -43.58
CA LYS A 50 12.09 -5.90 -43.31
C LYS A 50 12.91 -4.66 -43.72
N LEU A 51 12.30 -3.48 -43.62
CA LEU A 51 12.93 -2.20 -43.94
C LEU A 51 13.73 -1.69 -42.73
N ASN A 52 15.05 -1.63 -42.88
CA ASN A 52 15.96 -1.16 -41.84
C ASN A 52 16.51 0.22 -42.22
N SER A 53 16.42 1.19 -41.30
CA SER A 53 16.97 2.53 -41.52
C SER A 53 18.49 2.60 -41.42
N GLY A 54 19.18 1.52 -41.05
CA GLY A 54 20.64 1.50 -40.94
C GLY A 54 21.19 2.32 -39.77
N LEU A 55 20.31 3.01 -39.03
CA LEU A 55 20.65 3.71 -37.79
C LEU A 55 20.95 2.67 -36.71
N GLY A 56 22.17 2.70 -36.19
CA GLY A 56 22.54 1.89 -35.04
C GLY A 56 21.80 2.33 -33.77
N GLY A 57 21.62 1.41 -32.82
CA GLY A 57 21.21 1.76 -31.47
C GLY A 57 22.25 2.66 -30.76
N PRO A 58 21.93 3.19 -29.57
CA PRO A 58 22.82 4.10 -28.83
C PRO A 58 24.19 3.50 -28.49
N PHE A 59 24.34 2.18 -28.58
CA PHE A 59 25.60 1.49 -28.37
C PHE A 59 26.27 1.18 -29.71
N LYS A 60 27.26 2.00 -30.08
CA LYS A 60 28.10 1.78 -31.25
C LYS A 60 28.89 0.48 -31.12
N LYS A 61 29.21 -0.17 -32.23
CA LYS A 61 30.08 -1.36 -32.26
C LYS A 61 31.42 -1.01 -31.60
N GLY A 62 31.81 -1.77 -30.57
CA GLY A 62 33.01 -1.50 -29.75
C GLY A 62 32.73 -0.73 -28.45
N HIS A 63 31.48 -0.34 -28.17
CA HIS A 63 31.10 0.27 -26.89
C HIS A 63 31.43 -0.67 -25.72
N ILE A 64 32.27 -0.18 -24.81
CA ILE A 64 32.62 -0.87 -23.56
C ILE A 64 31.67 -0.38 -22.47
N PRO A 65 30.80 -1.25 -21.91
CA PRO A 65 29.94 -0.87 -20.80
C PRO A 65 30.76 -0.39 -19.60
N ALA A 66 30.26 0.60 -18.85
CA ALA A 66 30.94 1.16 -17.66
C ALA A 66 31.26 0.12 -16.57
N ASN A 67 30.60 -1.04 -16.64
CA ASN A 67 30.75 -2.17 -15.73
C ASN A 67 31.66 -3.29 -16.26
N LYS A 68 32.20 -3.18 -17.48
CA LYS A 68 33.12 -4.19 -18.05
C LYS A 68 34.36 -4.30 -17.18
N GLY A 69 34.68 -5.51 -16.71
CA GLY A 69 35.81 -5.77 -15.82
C GLY A 69 35.57 -5.41 -14.34
N LYS A 70 34.45 -4.78 -14.01
CA LYS A 70 34.05 -4.55 -12.61
C LYS A 70 33.19 -5.70 -12.15
N ARG A 71 33.48 -6.26 -10.97
CA ARG A 71 32.56 -7.17 -10.27
C ARG A 71 31.36 -6.38 -9.77
N VAL A 72 30.42 -6.09 -10.67
CA VAL A 72 29.09 -5.58 -10.30
C VAL A 72 28.21 -6.77 -9.91
N GLY A 73 28.56 -7.41 -8.80
CA GLY A 73 27.90 -8.62 -8.31
C GLY A 73 27.74 -8.59 -6.79
N ILE A 74 26.51 -8.85 -6.35
CA ILE A 74 26.00 -8.82 -4.98
C ILE A 74 26.27 -7.48 -4.30
N VAL A 75 25.44 -6.48 -4.64
CA VAL A 75 25.11 -5.44 -3.66
C VAL A 75 24.79 -6.15 -2.35
N PRO A 76 25.34 -5.71 -1.19
CA PRO A 76 24.90 -6.25 0.09
C PRO A 76 23.37 -6.19 0.13
N LYS A 77 22.72 -7.18 0.75
CA LYS A 77 21.26 -7.35 0.78
C LYS A 77 20.50 -6.06 1.09
N THR A 78 21.16 -5.10 1.77
CA THR A 78 20.75 -3.70 1.91
C THR A 78 21.94 -2.76 1.69
N THR A 79 21.78 -1.72 0.87
CA THR A 79 22.77 -0.63 0.66
C THR A 79 22.51 0.60 1.53
N PHE A 80 21.40 0.62 2.28
CA PHE A 80 21.09 1.70 3.21
C PHE A 80 22.07 1.71 4.38
N LYS A 81 22.52 2.91 4.77
CA LYS A 81 23.30 3.09 6.00
C LYS A 81 22.46 2.66 7.20
N ILE A 82 23.08 1.99 8.17
CA ILE A 82 22.45 1.65 9.45
C ILE A 82 21.95 2.96 10.10
N GLY A 83 20.71 2.97 10.57
CA GLY A 83 20.07 4.15 11.16
C GLY A 83 19.36 5.09 10.17
N HIS A 84 19.39 4.80 8.87
CA HIS A 84 18.63 5.57 7.88
C HIS A 84 17.12 5.28 8.01
N ALA A 85 16.38 6.19 8.65
CA ALA A 85 14.93 6.16 8.66
C ALA A 85 14.36 6.54 7.29
N SER A 86 13.28 5.89 6.85
CA SER A 86 12.56 6.32 5.65
C SER A 86 11.89 7.67 5.90
N TYR A 87 11.74 8.48 4.84
CA TYR A 87 11.05 9.77 4.90
C TYR A 87 9.63 9.67 5.49
N ASN A 88 8.93 8.57 5.24
CA ASN A 88 7.58 8.32 5.73
C ASN A 88 7.53 7.80 7.19
N CYS A 89 8.65 7.80 7.91
CA CYS A 89 8.72 7.32 9.28
C CYS A 89 8.21 8.38 10.26
N ASP A 90 7.06 8.14 10.88
CA ASP A 90 6.54 9.02 11.92
C ASP A 90 7.49 9.11 13.14
N PRO A 91 7.62 10.25 13.84
CA PRO A 91 8.35 10.29 15.10
C PRO A 91 7.69 9.44 16.19
N ILE A 92 8.47 9.01 17.19
CA ILE A 92 7.91 8.36 18.39
C ILE A 92 7.02 9.38 19.11
N GLY A 93 5.84 8.95 19.55
CA GLY A 93 4.80 9.79 20.14
C GLY A 93 3.72 10.24 19.15
N THR A 94 3.91 10.06 17.84
CA THR A 94 2.86 10.40 16.86
C THR A 94 1.57 9.64 17.12
N GLU A 95 0.46 10.37 17.13
CA GLU A 95 -0.89 9.83 17.27
C GLU A 95 -1.62 9.81 15.93
N LYS A 96 -2.28 8.70 15.60
CA LYS A 96 -3.07 8.58 14.37
C LYS A 96 -4.37 7.82 14.63
N LEU A 97 -5.47 8.35 14.11
CA LEU A 97 -6.71 7.60 13.96
C LEU A 97 -6.54 6.61 12.79
N ARG A 98 -6.84 5.33 13.02
CA ARG A 98 -6.81 4.28 11.99
C ARG A 98 -8.21 3.82 11.62
N SER A 99 -8.31 3.04 10.54
CA SER A 99 -9.57 2.46 10.06
C SER A 99 -10.27 1.54 11.06
N ASP A 100 -9.56 1.04 12.08
CA ASP A 100 -10.16 0.27 13.18
C ASP A 100 -10.89 1.13 14.21
N GLY A 101 -10.96 2.46 14.01
CA GLY A 101 -11.66 3.40 14.87
C GLY A 101 -10.90 3.79 16.14
N TYR A 102 -9.64 3.37 16.30
CA TYR A 102 -8.84 3.67 17.49
C TYR A 102 -7.72 4.67 17.18
N ILE A 103 -7.37 5.45 18.20
CA ILE A 103 -6.15 6.26 18.20
C ILE A 103 -4.97 5.35 18.54
N TRP A 104 -3.97 5.33 17.66
CA TRP A 104 -2.72 4.62 17.82
C TRP A 104 -1.59 5.59 18.10
N VAL A 105 -0.72 5.25 19.04
CA VAL A 105 0.50 6.01 19.40
C VAL A 105 1.71 5.22 18.96
N LYS A 106 2.66 5.87 18.28
CA LYS A 106 3.94 5.27 17.96
C LYS A 106 4.82 5.22 19.21
N VAL A 107 5.18 4.03 19.66
CA VAL A 107 5.98 3.81 20.89
C VAL A 107 7.41 3.33 20.62
N SER A 108 7.70 2.85 19.41
CA SER A 108 9.03 2.37 19.04
C SER A 108 9.30 2.51 17.55
N ASN A 109 10.58 2.67 17.19
CA ASN A 109 11.06 2.63 15.81
C ASN A 109 11.43 1.22 15.35
N SER A 110 11.56 0.27 16.28
CA SER A 110 12.10 -1.06 16.04
C SER A 110 11.06 -2.15 16.24
N GLY A 111 11.24 -3.29 15.56
CA GLY A 111 10.37 -4.46 15.67
C GLY A 111 9.13 -4.44 14.77
N LYS A 112 8.23 -5.41 15.00
CA LYS A 112 6.99 -5.58 14.21
C LYS A 112 6.05 -4.40 14.45
N MET A 113 5.07 -4.22 13.54
CA MET A 113 4.05 -3.16 13.64
C MET A 113 3.42 -3.04 15.04
N TRP A 114 3.05 -4.17 15.65
CA TRP A 114 2.40 -4.24 16.97
C TRP A 114 3.33 -3.86 18.14
N ASN A 115 4.65 -3.88 17.93
CA ASN A 115 5.62 -3.40 18.91
C ASN A 115 5.87 -1.89 18.74
N ARG A 116 5.78 -1.40 17.50
CA ARG A 116 6.01 0.01 17.15
C ARG A 116 4.81 0.90 17.45
N TRP A 117 3.61 0.36 17.38
CA TRP A 117 2.36 1.09 17.57
C TRP A 117 1.50 0.41 18.62
N LYS A 118 1.00 1.18 19.57
CA LYS A 118 0.06 0.72 20.60
C LYS A 118 -1.19 1.59 20.60
N ARG A 119 -2.34 1.01 20.93
CA ARG A 119 -3.60 1.76 21.05
C ARG A 119 -3.54 2.69 22.27
N LYS A 120 -3.91 3.96 22.10
CA LYS A 120 -3.80 5.00 23.14
C LYS A 120 -4.58 4.65 24.41
N HIS A 121 -5.78 4.11 24.27
CA HIS A 121 -6.58 3.69 25.43
C HIS A 121 -5.92 2.60 26.28
N ARG A 122 -5.19 1.66 25.66
CA ARG A 122 -4.44 0.64 26.40
C ARG A 122 -3.30 1.27 27.18
N ILE A 123 -2.56 2.20 26.56
CA ILE A 123 -1.48 2.92 27.25
C ILE A 123 -2.02 3.67 28.48
N ILE A 124 -3.13 4.40 28.32
CA ILE A 124 -3.77 5.17 29.40
C ILE A 124 -4.24 4.24 30.54
N TRP A 125 -4.88 3.12 30.19
CA TRP A 125 -5.34 2.14 31.16
C TRP A 125 -4.17 1.46 31.90
N GLU A 126 -3.18 0.98 31.15
CA GLU A 126 -2.01 0.27 31.70
C GLU A 126 -1.15 1.17 32.60
N SER A 127 -1.08 2.47 32.29
CA SER A 127 -0.39 3.47 33.11
C SER A 127 -0.97 3.62 34.52
N LYS A 128 -2.28 3.37 34.70
CA LYS A 128 -2.97 3.51 36.00
C LYS A 128 -3.27 2.18 36.69
N ASN A 129 -3.69 1.18 35.93
CA ASN A 129 -4.21 -0.09 36.47
C ASN A 129 -3.26 -1.28 36.25
N GLY A 130 -2.15 -1.08 35.53
CA GLY A 130 -1.22 -2.14 35.18
C GLY A 130 -1.64 -2.95 33.93
N PRO A 131 -0.88 -4.01 33.59
CA PRO A 131 -1.08 -4.76 32.36
C PRO A 131 -2.47 -5.43 32.30
N ILE A 132 -3.07 -5.44 31.12
CA ILE A 132 -4.35 -6.12 30.88
C ILE A 132 -4.11 -7.63 30.98
N PRO A 133 -4.79 -8.35 31.91
CA PRO A 133 -4.59 -9.78 32.06
C PRO A 133 -5.02 -10.58 30.81
N GLU A 134 -4.43 -11.76 30.64
CA GLU A 134 -4.81 -12.65 29.55
C GLU A 134 -6.29 -13.05 29.64
N GLY A 135 -6.97 -13.11 28.50
CA GLY A 135 -8.40 -13.40 28.43
C GLY A 135 -9.32 -12.19 28.72
N TYR A 136 -8.78 -11.05 29.16
CA TYR A 136 -9.54 -9.81 29.35
C TYR A 136 -9.44 -8.85 28.16
N LYS A 137 -10.46 -8.00 28.03
CA LYS A 137 -10.58 -6.96 27.00
C LYS A 137 -11.01 -5.65 27.65
N LEU A 138 -10.59 -4.55 27.04
CA LEU A 138 -11.05 -3.20 27.38
C LEU A 138 -12.33 -2.90 26.59
N LEU A 139 -13.39 -2.55 27.31
CA LEU A 139 -14.66 -2.08 26.80
C LEU A 139 -14.76 -0.57 27.01
N PHE A 140 -15.21 0.14 25.97
CA PHE A 140 -15.71 1.51 26.11
C PHE A 140 -17.19 1.44 26.47
N VAL A 141 -17.57 1.88 27.66
CA VAL A 141 -18.94 1.71 28.16
C VAL A 141 -19.95 2.58 27.41
N ASP A 142 -19.53 3.70 26.84
CA ASP A 142 -20.34 4.56 25.95
C ASP A 142 -20.27 4.14 24.46
N GLY A 143 -19.55 3.07 24.13
CA GLY A 143 -19.31 2.64 22.75
C GLY A 143 -18.42 3.58 21.91
N ASN A 144 -17.91 4.68 22.48
CA ASN A 144 -17.08 5.67 21.78
C ASN A 144 -15.59 5.45 22.06
N SER A 145 -14.88 4.91 21.06
CA SER A 145 -13.43 4.64 21.11
C SER A 145 -12.54 5.89 21.20
N LEU A 146 -13.10 7.08 20.99
CA LEU A 146 -12.40 8.37 21.09
C LEU A 146 -12.50 8.97 22.50
N ASN A 147 -13.47 8.53 23.31
CA ASN A 147 -13.60 8.98 24.70
C ASN A 147 -12.61 8.20 25.60
N LEU A 148 -11.42 8.76 25.74
CA LEU A 148 -10.29 8.17 26.47
C LEU A 148 -10.32 8.39 27.99
N SER A 149 -11.47 8.74 28.56
CA SER A 149 -11.62 8.83 30.01
C SER A 149 -11.53 7.46 30.67
N LEU A 150 -10.76 7.33 31.75
CA LEU A 150 -10.66 6.08 32.52
C LEU A 150 -12.02 5.61 33.06
N LYS A 151 -12.92 6.55 33.38
CA LYS A 151 -14.30 6.22 33.83
C LYS A 151 -15.14 5.58 32.74
N ASN A 152 -14.76 5.79 31.47
CA ASN A 152 -15.42 5.25 30.30
C ASN A 152 -14.82 3.89 29.88
N MET A 153 -13.82 3.38 30.60
CA MET A 153 -13.17 2.12 30.30
C MET A 153 -13.52 1.08 31.37
N ALA A 154 -13.96 -0.10 30.93
CA ALA A 154 -14.22 -1.23 31.80
C ALA A 154 -13.41 -2.44 31.34
N LEU A 155 -12.79 -3.13 32.29
CA LEU A 155 -12.13 -4.40 32.04
C LEU A 155 -13.18 -5.53 32.10
N VAL A 156 -13.32 -6.28 31.02
CA VAL A 156 -14.31 -7.36 30.87
C VAL A 156 -13.65 -8.63 30.38
N THR A 157 -14.20 -9.78 30.71
CA THR A 157 -13.70 -11.06 30.18
C THR A 157 -14.05 -11.20 28.70
N SER A 158 -13.30 -12.02 27.96
CA SER A 158 -13.60 -12.29 26.54
C SER A 158 -14.99 -12.92 26.35
N ALA A 159 -15.46 -13.72 27.31
CA ALA A 159 -16.80 -14.31 27.30
C ALA A 159 -17.90 -13.28 27.54
N GLU A 160 -17.71 -12.36 28.50
CA GLU A 160 -18.64 -11.24 28.72
C GLU A 160 -18.76 -10.35 27.50
N MET A 161 -17.62 -9.96 26.90
CA MET A 161 -17.58 -9.16 25.68
C MET A 161 -18.31 -9.84 24.52
N ALA A 162 -18.14 -11.16 24.36
CA ALA A 162 -18.82 -11.91 23.32
C ALA A 162 -20.35 -11.86 23.49
N ARG A 163 -20.86 -12.05 24.73
CA ARG A 163 -22.30 -11.98 25.01
C ARG A 163 -22.86 -10.56 24.84
N LEU A 164 -22.11 -9.52 25.21
CA LEU A 164 -22.50 -8.13 24.97
C LEU A 164 -22.65 -7.83 23.48
N ASN A 165 -21.70 -8.27 22.65
CA ASN A 165 -21.74 -8.05 21.21
C ASN A 165 -22.87 -8.86 20.54
N GLN A 166 -23.07 -10.12 20.92
CA GLN A 166 -24.15 -10.95 20.39
C GLN A 166 -25.53 -10.40 20.72
N GLY A 167 -25.70 -9.80 21.90
CA GLY A 167 -26.96 -9.19 22.33
C GLY A 167 -27.17 -7.75 21.87
N GLY A 168 -26.16 -7.10 21.28
CA GLY A 168 -26.24 -5.67 20.94
C GLY A 168 -26.37 -4.77 22.17
N TYR A 169 -25.75 -5.14 23.29
CA TYR A 169 -25.90 -4.48 24.59
C TYR A 169 -24.87 -3.37 24.86
N ILE A 170 -24.20 -2.88 23.81
CA ILE A 170 -23.30 -1.74 23.89
C ILE A 170 -24.07 -0.53 23.38
N TYR A 171 -24.48 0.33 24.30
CA TYR A 171 -25.27 1.52 24.02
C TYR A 171 -24.39 2.78 24.07
N PRO A 172 -24.83 3.87 23.43
CA PRO A 172 -24.22 5.19 23.61
C PRO A 172 -24.27 5.68 25.07
N ASP A 173 -25.30 5.28 25.82
CA ASP A 173 -25.39 5.57 27.25
C ASP A 173 -24.56 4.57 28.07
N ALA A 174 -23.61 5.12 28.82
CA ALA A 174 -22.69 4.36 29.65
C ALA A 174 -23.40 3.59 30.77
N GLU A 175 -24.48 4.13 31.33
CA GLU A 175 -25.20 3.47 32.44
C GLU A 175 -25.98 2.25 31.97
N MET A 176 -26.63 2.33 30.82
CA MET A 176 -27.28 1.17 30.18
C MET A 176 -26.28 0.05 29.91
N THR A 177 -25.12 0.35 29.31
CA THR A 177 -24.08 -0.66 29.02
C THR A 177 -23.53 -1.29 30.29
N LYS A 178 -23.29 -0.50 31.35
CA LYS A 178 -22.85 -1.03 32.66
C LYS A 178 -23.90 -1.95 33.29
N THR A 179 -25.17 -1.58 33.21
CA THR A 179 -26.28 -2.39 33.73
C THR A 179 -26.36 -3.72 32.99
N MET A 180 -26.29 -3.69 31.66
CA MET A 180 -26.30 -4.92 30.86
C MET A 180 -25.05 -5.78 31.06
N LEU A 181 -23.88 -5.18 31.28
CA LEU A 181 -22.68 -5.91 31.67
C LEU A 181 -22.91 -6.69 32.98
N ASN A 182 -23.59 -6.10 33.97
CA ASN A 182 -23.93 -6.79 35.20
C ASN A 182 -24.92 -7.95 34.96
N VAL A 183 -25.93 -7.76 34.12
CA VAL A 183 -26.86 -8.83 33.71
C VAL A 183 -26.12 -9.99 33.05
N VAL A 184 -25.18 -9.68 32.14
CA VAL A 184 -24.33 -10.69 31.48
C VAL A 184 -23.47 -11.44 32.50
N LYS A 185 -22.87 -10.74 33.46
CA LYS A 185 -22.09 -11.36 34.56
C LYS A 185 -22.93 -12.32 35.39
N ILE A 186 -24.15 -11.92 35.77
CA ILE A 186 -25.08 -12.78 36.50
C ILE A 186 -25.42 -14.03 35.67
N ARG A 187 -25.78 -13.87 34.40
CA ARG A 187 -26.06 -15.01 33.50
C ARG A 187 -24.86 -15.94 33.31
N ASN A 188 -23.64 -15.40 33.24
CA ASN A 188 -22.42 -16.20 33.19
C ASN A 188 -22.26 -17.04 34.46
N LYS A 189 -22.47 -16.42 35.62
CA LYS A 189 -22.31 -17.08 36.91
C LYS A 189 -23.36 -18.18 37.13
N ILE A 190 -24.62 -17.93 36.79
CA ILE A 190 -25.69 -18.94 36.84
C ILE A 190 -25.33 -20.15 35.97
N TRP A 191 -24.87 -19.92 34.73
CA TRP A 191 -24.45 -21.01 33.84
C TRP A 191 -23.27 -21.81 34.40
N GLN A 192 -22.31 -21.15 35.05
CA GLN A 192 -21.18 -21.84 35.70
C GLN A 192 -21.60 -22.69 36.90
N ILE A 193 -22.64 -22.29 37.63
CA ILE A 193 -23.16 -23.05 38.80
C ILE A 193 -23.96 -24.27 38.35
N ASN A 194 -24.73 -24.15 37.26
CA ASN A 194 -25.57 -25.23 36.73
C ASN A 194 -24.78 -26.27 35.92
N LYS A 195 -23.47 -26.12 35.81
CA LYS A 195 -22.56 -27.01 35.08
C LYS A 195 -21.88 -27.97 36.03
#